data_AF-A0A960HNK5-F1
#
_entry.id   AF-A0A960HNK5-F1
#
_cell.length_a   1.000
_cell.length_b   1.000
_cell.length_c   1.000
_cell.angle_alpha   90.00
_cell.angle_beta   90.00
_cell.angle_gamma   90.00
#
_symmetry.space_group_name_H-M   'P 1'
#
loop_
_entity.id
_entity.type
_entity.pdbx_description
1 polymer ?
#
loop_
_entity_poly.entity_id
_entity_poly.type
_entity_poly.pdbx_seq_one_letter_code
_entity_poly.pdbx_strand_id
1 'polypeptide(L)'
;LLEVVNYLEHYGLLRQQRPDGRYERVQPQHSWNSDHIATNLLLYGLERHSDHHANPTRRYQTLRTFDEAPQLPSGYGLMIGLAYVPPLWRKVMDPRVLAVYDGDITKVNVDPRSRDRILARHGALSS
;
A
#
# COMPACT_ATOMS: atom_id res chain seq x y z
N LEU A 1 3.67 4.10 14.24
CA LEU A 1 3.64 2.71 13.70
C LEU A 1 2.39 2.48 12.84
N LEU A 2 1.18 2.70 13.38
CA LEU A 2 -0.07 2.61 12.60
C LEU A 2 -0.09 3.53 11.36
N GLU A 3 0.39 4.76 11.47
CA GLU A 3 0.49 5.68 10.32
C GLU A 3 1.40 5.15 9.21
N VAL A 4 2.54 4.54 9.58
CA VAL A 4 3.47 3.95 8.62
C VAL A 4 2.81 2.75 7.94
N VAL A 5 2.13 1.88 8.68
CA VAL A 5 1.37 0.75 8.11
C VAL A 5 0.29 1.26 7.14
N ASN A 6 -0.47 2.29 7.50
CA ASN A 6 -1.45 2.90 6.60
C ASN A 6 -0.79 3.46 5.33
N TYR A 7 0.38 4.10 5.45
CA TYR A 7 1.15 4.57 4.31
C TYR A 7 1.60 3.43 3.39
N LEU A 8 2.09 2.32 3.95
CA LEU A 8 2.47 1.12 3.19
C LEU A 8 1.28 0.57 2.40
N GLU A 9 0.15 0.38 3.08
CA GLU A 9 -1.05 -0.25 2.52
C GLU A 9 -1.68 0.57 1.39
N HIS A 10 -1.54 1.90 1.42
CA HIS A 10 -2.20 2.78 0.44
C HIS A 10 -1.22 3.48 -0.50
N TYR A 11 0.05 3.09 -0.50
CA TYR A 11 1.08 3.76 -1.29
C TYR A 11 0.77 3.72 -2.80
N GLY A 12 0.59 4.90 -3.40
CA GLY A 12 0.43 5.10 -4.84
C GLY A 12 -0.91 4.64 -5.43
N LEU A 13 -1.78 4.01 -4.64
CA LEU A 13 -3.09 3.51 -5.10
C LEU A 13 -4.15 4.62 -5.00
N LEU A 14 -4.99 4.73 -6.03
CA LEU A 14 -6.09 5.69 -6.10
C LEU A 14 -7.38 5.00 -6.57
N ARG A 15 -8.49 5.31 -5.90
CA ARG A 15 -9.83 4.97 -6.36
C ARG A 15 -10.19 5.81 -7.58
N GLN A 16 -10.68 5.17 -8.63
CA GLN A 16 -11.06 5.92 -9.82
C GLN A 16 -12.44 6.54 -9.66
N GLN A 17 -12.64 7.67 -10.32
CA GLN A 17 -13.95 8.30 -10.43
C GLN A 17 -14.68 7.69 -11.62
N ARG A 18 -15.93 7.28 -11.41
CA ARG A 18 -16.81 6.76 -12.45
C ARG A 18 -17.38 7.91 -13.29
N PRO A 19 -17.92 7.60 -14.50
CA PRO A 19 -18.54 8.61 -15.36
C PRO A 19 -19.71 9.38 -14.71
N ASP A 20 -20.33 8.80 -13.67
CA ASP A 20 -21.40 9.43 -12.88
C ASP A 20 -20.88 10.38 -11.78
N GLY A 21 -19.57 10.63 -11.74
CA GLY A 21 -18.90 11.49 -10.76
C GLY A 21 -18.66 10.82 -9.39
N ARG A 22 -19.10 9.57 -9.18
CA ARG A 22 -18.90 8.85 -7.91
C ARG A 22 -17.61 8.04 -7.94
N TYR A 23 -16.94 7.93 -6.81
CA TYR A 23 -15.78 7.03 -6.70
C TYR A 23 -16.21 5.57 -6.62
N GLU A 24 -15.38 4.69 -7.16
CA GLU A 24 -15.54 3.22 -7.06
C GLU A 24 -15.71 2.75 -5.63
N ARG A 25 -16.48 1.68 -5.38
CA ARG A 25 -16.56 1.10 -4.03
C ARG A 25 -15.18 0.66 -3.56
N VAL A 26 -14.93 0.70 -2.24
CA VAL A 26 -13.68 0.18 -1.67
C VAL A 26 -13.63 -1.33 -1.94
N GLN A 27 -12.50 -1.80 -2.44
CA GLN A 27 -12.25 -3.17 -2.89
C GLN A 27 -10.82 -3.55 -2.45
N PRO A 28 -10.50 -4.86 -2.31
CA PRO A 28 -9.17 -5.31 -1.88
C PRO A 28 -8.02 -4.75 -2.72
N GLN A 29 -8.24 -4.54 -4.02
CA GLN A 29 -7.27 -3.92 -4.94
C GLN A 29 -6.84 -2.49 -4.58
N HIS A 30 -7.57 -1.80 -3.69
CA HIS A 30 -7.24 -0.44 -3.25
C HIS A 30 -6.26 -0.42 -2.06
N SER A 31 -5.73 -1.58 -1.66
CA SER A 31 -4.76 -1.72 -0.59
C SER A 31 -3.71 -2.79 -0.91
N TRP A 32 -2.46 -2.54 -0.57
CA TRP A 32 -1.40 -3.54 -0.58
C TRP A 32 -1.61 -4.56 0.55
N ASN A 33 -1.59 -5.85 0.22
CA ASN A 33 -1.61 -6.96 1.17
C ASN A 33 -0.17 -7.46 1.45
N SER A 34 0.03 -8.24 2.52
CA SER A 34 1.31 -8.89 2.82
C SER A 34 1.07 -10.34 3.22
N ASP A 35 1.33 -11.27 2.30
CA ASP A 35 1.18 -12.73 2.53
C ASP A 35 2.24 -13.33 3.48
N HIS A 36 3.21 -12.55 3.95
CA HIS A 36 4.25 -13.06 4.84
C HIS A 36 3.88 -12.93 6.32
N ILE A 37 3.80 -14.10 6.96
CA ILE A 37 3.70 -14.42 8.41
C ILE A 37 4.80 -13.73 9.28
N ALA A 38 5.54 -12.74 8.77
CA ALA A 38 6.45 -11.91 9.56
C ALA A 38 5.72 -10.92 10.50
N THR A 39 4.41 -10.80 10.35
CA THR A 39 3.54 -10.07 11.27
C THR A 39 3.51 -10.69 12.66
N ASN A 40 3.80 -11.98 12.84
CA ASN A 40 3.75 -12.55 14.20
C ASN A 40 4.78 -11.96 15.16
N LEU A 41 5.94 -11.45 14.71
CA LEU A 41 6.94 -10.82 15.60
C LEU A 41 6.69 -9.31 15.81
N LEU A 42 6.22 -8.61 14.78
CA LEU A 42 5.88 -7.18 14.88
C LEU A 42 4.53 -6.97 15.58
N LEU A 43 3.54 -7.83 15.28
CA LEU A 43 2.27 -7.91 16.01
C LEU A 43 2.46 -8.50 17.39
N TYR A 44 3.34 -9.48 17.67
CA TYR A 44 3.59 -9.83 19.09
C TYR A 44 4.04 -8.61 19.91
N GLY A 45 4.83 -7.72 19.33
CA GLY A 45 5.26 -6.48 19.99
C GLY A 45 4.11 -5.47 20.19
N LEU A 46 3.21 -5.36 19.20
CA LEU A 46 2.06 -4.46 19.23
C LEU A 46 0.86 -5.00 20.02
N GLU A 47 0.53 -6.28 19.86
CA GLU A 47 -0.40 -7.05 20.67
C GLU A 47 0.08 -7.02 22.11
N ARG A 48 1.32 -7.34 22.46
CA ARG A 48 1.75 -7.25 23.87
C ARG A 48 1.71 -5.82 24.43
N HIS A 49 1.84 -4.78 23.60
CA HIS A 49 1.66 -3.40 24.04
C HIS A 49 0.18 -3.04 24.22
N SER A 50 -0.69 -3.39 23.26
CA SER A 50 -2.13 -3.08 23.26
C SER A 50 -2.97 -4.02 24.15
N ASP A 51 -2.55 -5.26 24.31
CA ASP A 51 -3.16 -6.31 25.11
C ASP A 51 -2.85 -6.13 26.60
N HIS A 52 -1.63 -5.65 26.92
CA HIS A 52 -1.29 -5.12 28.25
C HIS A 52 -2.13 -3.88 28.61
N HIS A 53 -2.83 -3.27 27.65
CA HIS A 53 -3.81 -2.23 27.90
C HIS A 53 -5.27 -2.73 27.98
N ALA A 54 -5.61 -3.97 27.57
CA ALA A 54 -7.03 -4.32 27.36
C ALA A 54 -7.57 -5.73 27.74
N ASN A 55 -7.01 -6.91 27.37
CA ASN A 55 -7.33 -8.29 27.86
C ASN A 55 -6.96 -9.44 26.85
N PRO A 56 -6.36 -10.58 27.30
CA PRO A 56 -5.35 -11.41 26.58
C PRO A 56 -5.79 -12.56 25.65
N THR A 57 -6.97 -12.55 25.04
CA THR A 57 -7.44 -13.75 24.30
C THR A 57 -8.36 -13.49 23.11
N ARG A 58 -7.86 -13.57 21.87
CA ARG A 58 -8.58 -14.09 20.67
C ARG A 58 -7.64 -14.30 19.46
N ARG A 59 -7.85 -15.40 18.72
CA ARG A 59 -6.91 -15.97 17.72
C ARG A 59 -7.02 -15.35 16.32
N TYR A 60 -5.86 -14.99 15.77
CA TYR A 60 -5.56 -14.59 14.38
C TYR A 60 -5.48 -15.78 13.41
N GLN A 61 -6.61 -16.36 13.02
CA GLN A 61 -6.62 -17.38 11.96
C GLN A 61 -7.76 -17.10 11.00
N THR A 62 -7.44 -16.50 9.84
CA THR A 62 -7.79 -16.94 8.48
C THR A 62 -7.50 -15.77 7.52
N LEU A 63 -6.24 -15.65 7.11
CA LEU A 63 -5.85 -14.82 5.97
C LEU A 63 -6.62 -15.33 4.75
N ARG A 64 -7.50 -14.49 4.17
CA ARG A 64 -7.89 -14.65 2.78
C ARG A 64 -6.84 -13.91 1.96
N THR A 65 -6.02 -14.65 1.22
CA THR A 65 -5.32 -14.12 0.07
C THR A 65 -6.41 -13.68 -0.90
N PHE A 66 -6.60 -12.37 -1.06
CA PHE A 66 -7.39 -11.86 -2.16
C PHE A 66 -6.43 -11.80 -3.35
N ASP A 67 -6.56 -12.72 -4.30
CA ASP A 67 -5.73 -12.75 -5.53
C ASP A 67 -5.82 -11.42 -6.32
N GLU A 68 -6.88 -10.66 -6.07
CA GLU A 68 -7.17 -9.36 -6.66
C GLU A 68 -6.41 -8.19 -5.98
N ALA A 69 -5.84 -8.41 -4.79
CA ALA A 69 -5.13 -7.37 -4.05
C ALA A 69 -3.64 -7.32 -4.43
N PRO A 70 -3.06 -6.14 -4.67
CA PRO A 70 -1.63 -6.02 -4.89
C PRO A 70 -0.84 -6.46 -3.64
N GLN A 71 0.28 -7.15 -3.82
CA GLN A 71 1.05 -7.73 -2.71
C GLN A 71 2.36 -6.96 -2.47
N LEU A 72 2.65 -6.66 -1.21
CA LEU A 72 3.94 -6.12 -0.80
C LEU A 72 5.04 -7.14 -1.11
N PRO A 73 6.23 -6.69 -1.54
CA PRO A 73 7.31 -7.60 -1.92
C PRO A 73 7.98 -8.32 -0.74
N SER A 74 7.64 -7.95 0.49
CA SER A 74 8.16 -8.54 1.72
C SER A 74 7.20 -8.25 2.87
N GLY A 75 7.39 -8.91 4.01
CA GLY A 75 6.61 -8.66 5.22
C GLY A 75 6.79 -7.25 5.78
N TYR A 76 5.78 -6.80 6.55
CA TYR A 76 5.70 -5.44 7.11
C TYR A 76 6.95 -4.95 7.82
N GLY A 77 7.66 -5.79 8.58
CA GLY A 77 8.87 -5.36 9.31
C GLY A 77 9.94 -4.78 8.37
N LEU A 78 10.23 -5.47 7.26
CA LEU A 78 11.18 -4.98 6.27
C LEU A 78 10.64 -3.74 5.55
N MET A 79 9.36 -3.77 5.16
CA MET A 79 8.75 -2.68 4.42
C MET A 79 8.65 -1.39 5.25
N ILE A 80 8.40 -1.49 6.56
CA ILE A 80 8.41 -0.37 7.50
C ILE A 80 9.82 0.24 7.56
N GLY A 81 10.85 -0.58 7.74
CA GLY A 81 12.24 -0.11 7.73
C GLY A 81 12.60 0.59 6.41
N LEU A 82 12.13 0.04 5.29
CA LEU A 82 12.33 0.61 3.95
C LEU A 82 11.65 1.97 3.77
N ALA A 83 10.43 2.14 4.32
CA ALA A 83 9.65 3.38 4.22
C ALA A 83 10.34 4.57 4.89
N TYR A 84 11.18 4.34 5.91
CA TYR A 84 12.03 5.37 6.51
C TYR A 84 13.19 5.83 5.62
N VAL A 85 13.44 5.17 4.47
CA VAL A 85 14.44 5.55 3.48
C VAL A 85 13.75 5.85 2.14
N PRO A 86 13.18 7.06 1.95
CA PRO A 86 12.30 7.36 0.81
C PRO A 86 12.87 7.10 -0.59
N PRO A 87 14.17 7.32 -0.88
CA PRO A 87 14.72 6.98 -2.20
C PRO A 87 14.70 5.47 -2.48
N LEU A 88 14.95 4.65 -1.46
CA LEU A 88 14.96 3.20 -1.58
C LEU A 88 13.54 2.64 -1.63
N TRP A 89 12.64 3.17 -0.80
CA TRP A 89 11.21 2.89 -0.87
C TRP A 89 10.65 3.11 -2.27
N ARG A 90 10.87 4.30 -2.85
CA ARG A 90 10.42 4.65 -4.21
C ARG A 90 10.99 3.73 -5.28
N LYS A 91 12.28 3.39 -5.19
CA LYS A 91 12.92 2.45 -6.12
C LYS A 91 12.26 1.07 -6.11
N VAL A 92 11.73 0.63 -4.97
CA VAL A 92 11.03 -0.65 -4.84
C VAL A 92 9.57 -0.54 -5.22
N MET A 93 8.86 0.48 -4.72
CA MET A 93 7.40 0.54 -4.80
C MET A 93 6.88 1.24 -6.07
N ASP A 94 7.55 2.27 -6.59
CA ASP A 94 7.05 3.02 -7.76
C ASP A 94 6.83 2.11 -8.99
N PRO A 95 7.76 1.19 -9.35
CA PRO A 95 7.52 0.27 -10.46
C PRO A 95 6.36 -0.71 -10.23
N ARG A 96 6.11 -1.07 -8.96
CA ARG A 96 5.03 -2.01 -8.58
C ARG A 96 3.68 -1.33 -8.64
N VAL A 97 3.58 -0.10 -8.16
CA VAL A 97 2.39 0.74 -8.31
C VAL A 97 2.06 0.91 -9.79
N LEU A 98 3.07 1.17 -10.63
CA LEU A 98 2.85 1.32 -12.06
C LEU A 98 2.38 0.02 -12.72
N ALA A 99 2.89 -1.13 -12.28
CA ALA A 99 2.46 -2.44 -12.76
C ALA A 99 1.01 -2.78 -12.40
N VAL A 100 0.50 -2.31 -11.25
CA VAL A 100 -0.92 -2.46 -10.86
C VAL A 100 -1.87 -1.81 -11.87
N TYR A 101 -1.41 -0.77 -12.56
CA TYR A 101 -2.19 -0.04 -13.56
C TYR A 101 -1.72 -0.32 -15.00
N ASP A 102 -1.05 -1.44 -15.26
CA ASP A 102 -0.55 -1.83 -16.59
C ASP A 102 0.32 -0.75 -17.27
N GLY A 103 1.07 0.04 -16.49
CA GLY A 103 1.88 1.13 -17.04
C GLY A 103 1.18 2.48 -17.10
N ASP A 104 -0.10 2.56 -16.77
CA ASP A 104 -0.88 3.79 -16.84
C ASP A 104 -0.63 4.71 -15.63
N ILE A 105 0.36 5.59 -15.78
CA ILE A 105 0.73 6.58 -14.76
C ILE A 105 -0.40 7.57 -14.43
N THR A 106 -1.42 7.71 -15.28
CA THR A 106 -2.52 8.66 -15.05
C THR A 106 -3.48 8.21 -13.94
N LYS A 107 -3.49 6.90 -13.66
CA LYS A 107 -4.31 6.27 -12.60
C LYS A 107 -3.61 6.23 -11.25
N VAL A 108 -2.31 6.51 -11.21
CA VAL A 108 -1.48 6.48 -10.00
C VAL A 108 -1.71 7.73 -9.16
N ASN A 109 -1.71 7.58 -7.83
CA ASN A 109 -1.68 8.71 -6.92
C ASN A 109 -0.29 9.37 -6.93
N VAL A 110 -0.16 10.50 -7.61
CA VAL A 110 1.10 11.24 -7.74
C VAL A 110 1.00 12.54 -6.93
N ASP A 111 2.11 12.94 -6.28
CA ASP A 111 2.21 14.24 -5.59
C ASP A 111 1.78 15.38 -6.53
N PRO A 112 0.74 16.16 -6.17
CA PRO A 112 0.22 17.25 -7.00
C PRO A 112 1.29 18.23 -7.46
N ARG A 113 2.30 18.51 -6.65
CA ARG A 113 3.39 19.45 -6.99
C ARG A 113 4.34 18.90 -8.05
N SER A 114 4.43 17.58 -8.14
CA SER A 114 5.35 16.87 -9.04
C SER A 114 4.63 16.20 -10.21
N ARG A 115 3.29 16.29 -10.26
CA ARG A 115 2.43 15.54 -11.18
C ARG A 115 2.81 15.78 -12.64
N ASP A 116 2.86 17.02 -13.07
CA ASP A 116 3.17 17.35 -14.47
C ASP A 116 4.56 16.83 -14.87
N ARG A 117 5.58 17.04 -14.03
CA ARG A 117 6.93 16.51 -14.29
C ARG A 117 6.95 14.98 -14.41
N ILE A 118 6.18 14.28 -13.58
CA ILE A 118 6.12 12.82 -13.58
C ILE A 118 5.35 12.32 -14.80
N LEU A 119 4.19 12.91 -15.12
CA LEU A 119 3.44 12.59 -16.33
C LEU A 119 4.27 12.83 -17.60
N ALA A 120 5.03 13.93 -17.67
CA ALA A 120 5.94 14.22 -18.79
C ALA A 120 6.99 13.13 -18.96
N ARG A 121 7.61 12.71 -17.86
CA ARG A 121 8.65 11.66 -17.86
C ARG A 121 8.13 10.32 -18.38
N HIS A 122 6.85 10.04 -18.17
CA HIS A 122 6.19 8.83 -18.62
C HIS A 122 5.45 8.99 -19.96
N GLY A 123 5.61 10.12 -20.64
CA GLY A 123 4.95 10.38 -21.94
C GLY A 123 3.43 10.53 -21.86
N ALA A 124 2.88 10.73 -20.66
CA ALA A 124 1.45 10.85 -20.40
C ALA A 124 0.95 12.31 -20.39
N LEU A 125 1.86 13.27 -20.57
CA LEU A 125 1.46 14.64 -20.92
C LEU A 125 1.24 14.69 -22.43
N SER A 126 0.00 15.01 -22.80
CA SER A 126 -0.56 15.29 -24.15
C SER A 126 -0.85 14.11 -25.09
N SER A 127 -2.13 13.72 -25.14
CA SER A 127 -3.05 14.13 -26.21
C SER A 127 -4.41 14.46 -25.63
#